data_AF-A0A7S3HZ24-F1
#
_entry.id   AF-A0A7S3HZ24-F1
#
_cell.length_a   1.000
_cell.length_b   1.000
_cell.length_c   1.000
_cell.angle_alpha   90.00
_cell.angle_beta   90.00
_cell.angle_gamma   90.00
#
_symmetry.space_group_name_H-M   'P 1'
#
loop_
_entity.id
_entity.type
_entity.pdbx_description
1 polymer ?
#
loop_
_entity_poly.entity_id
_entity_poly.type
_entity_poly.pdbx_seq_one_letter_code
_entity_poly.pdbx_strand_id
1 'polypeptide(L)'
;KKKNQIMLLPYLDSLNGEKRIMLASGSVMRKAILEQAGLANLIISPSGFAEDLPKSDFATSVDYVVKTSEHKLRDKVRELSASPDEGQKVDIVIAADTIVSFEDREVIEKAGDEQHAFDMLKSHVQRGSHQ
;
A
#
# COMPACT_ATOMS: atom_id res chain seq x y z
N LYS A 1 -20.02 -17.85 20.19
CA LYS A 1 -19.26 -16.71 19.62
C LYS A 1 -18.03 -17.25 18.90
N LYS A 2 -18.08 -17.44 17.56
CA LYS A 2 -16.88 -17.79 16.79
C LYS A 2 -15.94 -16.59 16.87
N LYS A 3 -14.80 -16.74 17.55
CA LYS A 3 -13.71 -15.76 17.43
C LYS A 3 -13.41 -15.63 15.94
N ASN A 4 -13.36 -14.41 15.40
CA ASN A 4 -12.78 -14.18 14.09
C ASN A 4 -11.37 -14.81 14.11
N GLN A 5 -11.23 -16.01 13.56
CA GLN A 5 -9.93 -16.50 13.19
C GLN A 5 -9.43 -15.53 12.14
N ILE A 6 -8.38 -14.78 12.48
CA ILE A 6 -7.58 -14.09 11.48
C ILE A 6 -7.21 -15.17 10.46
N MET A 7 -7.63 -15.03 9.19
CA MET A 7 -7.51 -16.08 8.16
C MET A 7 -6.07 -16.60 7.99
N LEU A 8 -5.08 -15.82 8.41
CA LEU A 8 -3.66 -16.16 8.35
C LEU A 8 -3.20 -17.13 9.46
N LEU A 9 -3.94 -17.26 10.57
CA LEU A 9 -3.53 -18.04 11.76
C LEU A 9 -3.04 -19.46 11.43
N PRO A 10 -3.69 -20.24 10.54
CA PRO A 10 -3.22 -21.58 10.21
C PRO A 10 -1.87 -21.62 9.48
N TYR A 11 -1.42 -20.49 8.92
CA TYR A 11 -0.24 -20.39 8.07
C TYR A 11 0.85 -19.48 8.65
N LEU A 12 0.61 -18.82 9.78
CA LEU A 12 1.54 -17.84 10.34
C LEU A 12 2.93 -18.44 10.61
N ASP A 13 3.01 -19.69 11.06
CA ASP A 13 4.29 -20.34 11.34
C ASP A 13 5.12 -20.54 10.05
N SER A 14 4.50 -21.03 8.98
CA SER A 14 5.16 -21.16 7.67
C SER A 14 5.48 -19.79 7.07
N LEU A 15 4.56 -18.82 7.15
CA LEU A 15 4.79 -17.47 6.65
C LEU A 15 5.95 -16.76 7.38
N ASN A 16 6.05 -16.88 8.69
CA ASN A 16 7.10 -16.22 9.47
C ASN A 16 8.42 -17.00 9.49
N GLY A 17 8.39 -18.33 9.36
CA GLY A 17 9.55 -19.21 9.47
C GLY A 17 10.19 -19.57 8.13
N GLU A 18 9.42 -19.65 7.06
CA GLU A 18 9.87 -20.18 5.76
C GLU A 18 9.82 -19.16 4.63
N LYS A 19 9.08 -18.06 4.79
CA LYS A 19 8.91 -17.04 3.75
C LYS A 19 9.63 -15.75 4.10
N ARG A 20 10.29 -15.18 3.11
CA ARG A 20 10.84 -13.84 3.13
C ARG A 20 9.78 -12.90 2.55
N ILE A 21 9.13 -12.15 3.43
CA ILE A 21 8.02 -11.28 3.07
C ILE A 21 8.51 -9.82 3.08
N MET A 22 8.34 -9.14 1.95
CA MET A 22 8.68 -7.73 1.81
C MET A 22 7.43 -6.87 1.79
N LEU A 23 7.43 -5.79 2.57
CA LEU A 23 6.48 -4.70 2.44
C LEU A 23 7.09 -3.59 1.57
N ALA A 24 6.56 -3.44 0.36
CA ALA A 24 6.97 -2.44 -0.61
C ALA A 24 6.41 -1.03 -0.30
N SER A 25 6.39 -0.65 0.98
CA SER A 25 5.75 0.58 1.47
C SER A 25 6.49 1.12 2.69
N GLY A 26 6.74 2.44 2.70
CA GLY A 26 7.31 3.16 3.85
C GLY A 26 6.30 3.53 4.95
N SER A 27 5.02 3.18 4.80
CA SER A 27 3.99 3.50 5.80
C SER A 27 4.16 2.72 7.10
N VAL A 28 4.37 3.43 8.20
CA VAL A 28 4.38 2.87 9.57
C VAL A 28 3.07 2.17 9.90
N MET A 29 1.94 2.72 9.45
CA MET A 29 0.63 2.14 9.73
C MET A 29 0.42 0.80 9.03
N ARG A 30 0.84 0.67 7.77
CA ARG A 30 0.71 -0.60 7.05
C ARG A 30 1.56 -1.70 7.67
N LYS A 31 2.78 -1.36 8.13
CA LYS A 31 3.62 -2.28 8.90
C LYS A 31 2.92 -2.73 10.17
N ALA A 32 2.40 -1.78 10.97
CA ALA A 32 1.71 -2.09 12.22
C ALA A 32 0.48 -3.01 12.01
N ILE A 33 -0.31 -2.77 10.96
CA ILE A 33 -1.47 -3.62 10.63
C ILE A 33 -1.04 -5.06 10.30
N LEU A 34 0.02 -5.24 9.51
CA LEU A 34 0.50 -6.57 9.15
C LEU A 34 1.13 -7.29 10.35
N GLU A 35 1.85 -6.57 11.21
CA GLU A 35 2.38 -7.11 12.47
C GLU A 35 1.26 -7.52 13.42
N GLN A 36 0.21 -6.71 13.53
CA GLN A 36 -0.99 -7.03 14.31
C GLN A 36 -1.73 -8.25 13.74
N ALA A 37 -1.66 -8.47 12.42
CA ALA A 37 -2.18 -9.67 11.77
C ALA A 37 -1.30 -10.91 11.97
N GLY A 38 -0.13 -10.76 12.61
CA GLY A 38 0.77 -11.85 13.00
C GLY A 38 2.02 -12.01 12.12
N LEU A 39 2.27 -11.11 11.16
CA LEU A 39 3.47 -11.15 10.32
C LEU A 39 4.61 -10.36 10.99
N ALA A 40 5.55 -11.05 11.61
CA ALA A 40 6.54 -10.45 12.52
C ALA A 40 7.90 -10.13 11.87
N ASN A 41 8.20 -10.70 10.69
CA ASN A 41 9.53 -10.66 10.06
C ASN A 41 9.52 -9.95 8.70
N LEU A 42 8.87 -8.78 8.62
CA LEU A 42 8.72 -8.04 7.36
C LEU A 42 9.99 -7.29 6.98
N ILE A 43 10.44 -7.46 5.73
CA ILE A 43 11.49 -6.65 5.12
C ILE A 43 10.84 -5.36 4.59
N ILE A 44 11.23 -4.21 5.11
CA ILE A 44 10.68 -2.92 4.66
C ILE A 44 11.55 -2.36 3.55
N SER A 45 11.01 -2.26 2.33
CA SER A 45 11.71 -1.68 1.18
C SER A 45 10.73 -0.92 0.31
N PRO A 46 10.51 0.39 0.53
CA PRO A 46 9.55 1.18 -0.23
C PRO A 46 9.81 1.15 -1.73
N SER A 47 8.73 1.15 -2.54
CA SER A 47 8.81 1.38 -3.99
C SER A 47 9.38 2.77 -4.30
N GLY A 48 10.16 2.89 -5.37
CA GLY A 48 10.69 4.15 -5.91
C GLY A 48 9.79 4.80 -6.97
N PHE A 49 8.74 4.08 -7.43
CA PHE A 49 7.73 4.62 -8.35
C PHE A 49 7.17 5.98 -7.89
N ALA A 50 7.30 7.00 -8.74
CA ALA A 50 6.65 8.29 -8.57
C ALA A 50 5.14 8.09 -8.78
N GLU A 51 4.32 8.47 -7.80
CA GLU A 51 2.85 8.33 -7.85
C GLU A 51 2.23 9.40 -8.77
N ASP A 52 2.63 9.41 -10.05
CA ASP A 52 2.38 10.51 -11.00
C ASP A 52 1.56 10.10 -12.22
N LEU A 53 0.80 8.99 -12.12
CA LEU A 53 -0.09 8.54 -13.18
C LEU A 53 -1.11 9.64 -13.53
N PRO A 54 -1.40 9.90 -14.82
CA PRO A 54 -2.39 10.90 -15.20
C PRO A 54 -3.79 10.45 -14.75
N LYS A 55 -4.36 11.15 -13.76
CA LYS A 55 -5.68 10.82 -13.19
C LYS A 55 -6.79 10.81 -14.26
N SER A 56 -6.64 11.58 -15.33
CA SER A 56 -7.55 11.61 -16.49
C SER A 56 -7.64 10.30 -17.26
N ASP A 57 -6.66 9.40 -17.10
CA ASP A 57 -6.61 8.15 -17.85
C ASP A 57 -7.49 7.05 -17.23
N PHE A 58 -8.11 7.34 -16.08
CA PHE A 58 -8.87 6.38 -15.30
C PHE A 58 -10.34 6.82 -15.20
N ALA A 59 -11.24 5.87 -15.40
CA ALA A 59 -12.69 6.11 -15.31
C ALA A 59 -13.15 6.29 -13.86
N THR A 60 -12.47 5.62 -12.92
CA THR A 60 -12.82 5.61 -11.49
C THR A 60 -11.58 5.81 -10.63
N SER A 61 -11.81 6.28 -9.39
CA SER A 61 -10.77 6.40 -8.38
C SER A 61 -10.19 5.04 -7.98
N VAL A 62 -11.03 3.99 -8.00
CA VAL A 62 -10.63 2.61 -7.76
C VAL A 62 -9.63 2.12 -8.81
N ASP A 63 -9.91 2.37 -10.10
CA ASP A 63 -8.99 1.97 -11.17
C ASP A 63 -7.63 2.65 -11.03
N TYR A 64 -7.63 3.94 -10.66
CA TYR A 64 -6.41 4.70 -10.38
C TYR A 64 -5.59 4.07 -9.26
N VAL A 65 -6.17 3.88 -8.06
CA VAL A 65 -5.42 3.38 -6.88
C VAL A 65 -4.94 1.94 -7.09
N VAL A 66 -5.74 1.10 -7.74
CA VAL A 66 -5.32 -0.26 -8.13
C VAL A 66 -4.10 -0.14 -9.06
N LYS A 67 -4.17 0.74 -10.07
CA LYS A 67 -3.07 0.86 -11.03
C LYS A 67 -1.79 1.41 -10.41
N THR A 68 -1.90 2.38 -9.51
CA THR A 68 -0.76 2.90 -8.76
C THR A 68 -0.13 1.81 -7.89
N SER A 69 -0.94 0.99 -7.22
CA SER A 69 -0.44 -0.14 -6.43
C SER A 69 0.28 -1.21 -7.28
N GLU A 70 -0.22 -1.50 -8.49
CA GLU A 70 0.45 -2.39 -9.44
C GLU A 70 1.82 -1.84 -9.89
N HIS A 71 1.90 -0.54 -10.17
CA HIS A 71 3.16 0.08 -10.58
C HIS A 71 4.21 0.02 -9.47
N LYS A 72 3.81 0.26 -8.22
CA LYS A 72 4.69 0.09 -7.06
C LYS A 72 5.21 -1.34 -6.93
N LEU A 73 4.33 -2.32 -7.15
CA LEU A 73 4.73 -3.72 -7.14
C LEU A 73 5.72 -4.04 -8.26
N ARG A 74 5.43 -3.60 -9.49
CA ARG A 74 6.28 -3.84 -10.66
C ARG A 74 7.65 -3.19 -10.53
N ASP A 75 7.70 -1.97 -10.00
CA ASP A 75 8.94 -1.26 -9.70
C ASP A 75 9.82 -2.08 -8.75
N LYS A 76 9.25 -2.52 -7.63
CA LYS A 76 9.97 -3.34 -6.65
C LYS A 76 10.41 -4.70 -7.21
N VAL A 77 9.55 -5.37 -7.98
CA VAL A 77 9.89 -6.66 -8.61
C VAL A 77 11.04 -6.49 -9.62
N ARG A 78 11.05 -5.38 -10.37
CA ARG A 78 12.13 -5.07 -11.32
C ARG A 78 13.45 -4.83 -10.58
N GLU A 79 13.43 -4.05 -9.51
CA GLU A 79 14.60 -3.81 -8.64
C GLU A 79 15.16 -5.13 -8.09
N LEU A 80 14.30 -5.99 -7.54
CA LEU A 80 14.70 -7.29 -7.00
C LEU A 80 15.27 -8.22 -8.07
N SER A 81 14.71 -8.19 -9.28
CA SER A 81 15.19 -9.02 -10.40
C SER A 81 16.53 -8.55 -10.97
N ALA A 82 16.87 -7.27 -10.80
CA ALA A 82 18.14 -6.71 -11.23
C ALA A 82 19.28 -6.95 -10.23
N SER A 83 18.96 -7.35 -9.00
CA SER A 83 19.95 -7.65 -7.96
C SER A 83 20.49 -9.09 -8.12
N PRO A 84 21.81 -9.29 -8.32
CA PRO A 84 22.41 -10.61 -8.49
C PRO A 84 22.58 -11.38 -7.16
N ASP A 85 22.22 -10.78 -6.03
CA ASP A 85 22.40 -11.35 -4.71
C ASP A 85 21.25 -12.31 -4.36
N GLU A 86 21.51 -13.61 -4.36
CA GLU A 86 20.55 -14.63 -3.90
C GLU A 86 20.11 -14.39 -2.44
N GLY A 87 20.95 -13.74 -1.65
CA GLY A 87 20.66 -13.27 -0.30
C GLY A 87 19.56 -12.21 -0.24
N GLN A 88 19.11 -11.65 -1.36
CA GLN A 88 18.00 -10.70 -1.46
C GLN A 88 16.73 -11.31 -2.06
N LYS A 89 16.71 -12.62 -2.32
CA LYS A 89 15.51 -13.28 -2.82
C LYS A 89 14.35 -13.14 -1.84
N VAL A 90 13.21 -12.70 -2.36
CA VAL A 90 11.96 -12.49 -1.63
C VAL A 90 10.91 -13.46 -2.18
N ASP A 91 10.13 -14.10 -1.30
CA ASP A 91 9.07 -15.02 -1.69
C ASP A 91 7.75 -14.30 -1.95
N ILE A 92 7.46 -13.26 -1.16
CA ILE A 92 6.21 -12.51 -1.20
C ILE A 92 6.51 -11.02 -1.13
N VAL A 93 6.00 -10.26 -2.10
CA VAL A 93 6.05 -8.78 -2.10
C VAL A 93 4.64 -8.25 -1.89
N ILE A 94 4.46 -7.43 -0.87
CA ILE A 94 3.20 -6.76 -0.54
C ILE A 94 3.34 -5.28 -0.92
N ALA A 95 2.60 -4.85 -1.93
CA ALA A 95 2.44 -3.44 -2.28
C ALA A 95 1.01 -2.99 -1.96
N ALA A 96 0.85 -1.72 -1.62
CA ALA A 96 -0.44 -1.14 -1.36
C ALA A 96 -0.41 0.36 -1.65
N ASP A 97 -1.56 0.87 -2.08
CA ASP A 97 -1.79 2.29 -2.24
C ASP A 97 -3.08 2.72 -1.54
N THR A 98 -3.20 4.01 -1.22
CA THR A 98 -4.36 4.54 -0.50
C THR A 98 -4.58 5.97 -0.93
N ILE A 99 -5.80 6.26 -1.36
CA ILE A 99 -6.27 7.59 -1.75
C ILE A 99 -7.51 7.91 -0.92
N VAL A 100 -7.92 9.18 -0.98
CA VAL A 100 -9.29 9.58 -0.63
C VAL A 100 -10.02 9.90 -1.93
N SER A 101 -11.30 9.55 -2.03
CA SER A 101 -12.13 9.89 -3.17
C SER A 101 -13.46 10.51 -2.82
N PHE A 102 -13.92 11.40 -3.71
CA PHE A 102 -15.30 11.86 -3.77
C PHE A 102 -16.01 11.28 -4.99
N GLU A 103 -17.19 10.72 -4.74
CA GLU A 103 -18.09 10.17 -5.77
C GLU A 103 -17.41 9.19 -6.74
N ASP A 104 -16.38 8.48 -6.27
CA ASP A 104 -15.57 7.51 -7.04
C ASP A 104 -14.91 8.09 -8.31
N ARG A 105 -14.67 9.41 -8.35
CA ARG A 105 -14.10 10.06 -9.53
C ARG A 105 -12.94 10.95 -9.18
N GLU A 106 -13.09 11.75 -8.15
CA GLU A 106 -12.04 12.66 -7.75
C GLU A 106 -11.05 11.93 -6.87
N VAL A 107 -9.77 11.97 -7.23
CA VAL A 107 -8.68 11.37 -6.48
C VAL A 107 -7.97 12.47 -5.70
N ILE A 108 -7.96 12.33 -4.37
CA ILE A 108 -7.23 13.19 -3.45
C ILE A 108 -6.08 12.40 -2.87
N GLU A 109 -4.87 12.89 -3.13
CA GLU A 109 -3.63 12.32 -2.63
C GLU A 109 -3.16 13.08 -1.38
N LYS A 110 -1.95 12.77 -0.90
CA LYS A 110 -1.39 13.41 0.27
C LYS A 110 -1.18 14.90 0.05
N ALA A 111 -1.40 15.67 1.11
CA ALA A 111 -1.07 17.09 1.11
C ALA A 111 0.45 17.27 0.92
N GLY A 112 0.82 18.25 0.09
CA GLY A 112 2.22 18.62 -0.14
C GLY A 112 2.81 19.43 1.00
N ASP A 113 1.98 20.23 1.69
CA ASP A 113 2.36 21.10 2.79
C ASP A 113 1.17 21.32 3.76
N GLU A 114 1.42 22.07 4.84
CA GLU A 114 0.44 22.37 5.89
C GLU A 114 -0.77 23.16 5.37
N GLN A 115 -0.56 24.12 4.46
CA GLN A 115 -1.63 24.94 3.92
C GLN A 115 -2.55 24.10 3.03
N HIS A 116 -1.96 23.27 2.16
CA HIS A 116 -2.70 22.29 1.36
C HIS A 116 -3.47 21.31 2.27
N ALA A 117 -2.87 20.85 3.37
CA ALA A 117 -3.57 19.98 4.33
C ALA A 117 -4.79 20.68 4.95
N PHE A 118 -4.67 21.94 5.36
CA PHE A 118 -5.77 22.73 5.88
C PHE A 118 -6.90 22.91 4.86
N ASP A 119 -6.55 23.29 3.63
CA ASP A 119 -7.52 23.51 2.55
C ASP A 119 -8.24 22.21 2.16
N MET A 120 -7.51 21.09 2.15
CA MET A 120 -8.05 19.75 1.94
C MET A 120 -9.06 19.37 3.02
N LEU A 121 -8.72 19.53 4.30
CA LEU A 121 -9.63 19.24 5.42
C LEU A 121 -10.88 20.14 5.38
N LYS A 122 -10.72 21.42 5.07
CA LYS A 122 -11.85 22.36 4.91
C LYS A 122 -12.78 21.92 3.78
N SER A 123 -12.22 21.47 2.65
CA SER A 123 -12.97 20.91 1.53
C SER A 123 -13.75 19.65 1.94
N HIS A 124 -13.13 18.74 2.71
CA HIS A 124 -13.80 17.53 3.19
C HIS A 124 -15.03 17.83 4.05
N VAL A 125 -14.94 18.80 4.95
CA VAL A 125 -16.08 19.21 5.79
C VAL A 125 -17.24 19.76 4.96
N GLN A 126 -16.95 20.51 3.90
CA GLN A 126 -17.97 21.14 3.05
C GLN A 126 -18.66 20.14 2.11
N ARG A 127 -17.91 19.14 1.64
CA ARG A 127 -18.37 18.16 0.64
C ARG A 127 -19.03 16.94 1.27
N GLY A 128 -18.79 16.68 2.54
CA GLY A 128 -19.41 15.58 3.28
C GLY A 128 -18.70 14.25 3.07
N SER A 129 -19.45 13.21 2.71
CA SER A 129 -18.94 11.83 2.66
C SER A 129 -17.88 11.65 1.57
N HIS A 130 -16.80 10.98 1.95
CA HIS A 130 -15.70 10.55 1.09
C HIS A 130 -15.43 9.07 1.32
N GLN A 131 -14.69 8.46 0.39
CA GLN A 131 -14.30 7.05 0.39
C GLN A 131 -12.79 6.92 0.50
#